data_AF-A0A8R2B3T6-F1
#
_entry.id   AF-A0A8R2B3T6-F1
#
_cell.length_a   1.000
_cell.length_b   1.000
_cell.length_c   1.000
_cell.angle_alpha   90.00
_cell.angle_beta   90.00
_cell.angle_gamma   90.00
#
_symmetry.space_group_name_H-M   'P 1'
#
loop_
_entity.id
_entity.type
_entity.pdbx_description
1 polymer ?
#
loop_
_entity_poly.entity_id
_entity_poly.type
_entity_poly.pdbx_seq_one_letter_code
_entity_poly.pdbx_strand_id
1 'polypeptide(L)'
;MTTSGQPRYMDDEEWPLKCDRRAAVLCVADDACLNTILDKILGIQTHRNNTPQFHFKDSEIRHIVFKQQLIYKDFCNNPVPYTIQKHNRFDELNGAKVVATKHIKKNIVLFELCGQLYPFSDKFLIPGVNDFSTVTSSVNDKDYMFLGPVSFINHDCHPNTQWHSRTKTLSCVKTLRDIFTNEEITLF
;
A
#
# COMPACT_ATOMS: atom_id res chain seq x y z
N MET A 1 -20.42 -24.11 32.34
CA MET A 1 -18.99 -23.99 31.97
C MET A 1 -18.94 -23.42 30.58
N THR A 2 -18.58 -22.15 30.46
CA THR A 2 -18.47 -21.40 29.20
C THR A 2 -17.18 -21.82 28.49
N THR A 3 -17.28 -22.61 27.43
CA THR A 3 -16.17 -22.87 26.53
C THR A 3 -15.91 -21.61 25.71
N SER A 4 -14.91 -20.84 26.12
CA SER A 4 -14.31 -19.78 25.33
C SER A 4 -13.76 -20.40 24.04
N GLY A 5 -14.48 -20.23 22.93
CA GLY A 5 -13.99 -20.60 21.61
C GLY A 5 -12.74 -19.78 21.30
N GLN A 6 -11.57 -20.42 21.27
CA GLN A 6 -10.38 -19.82 20.69
C GLN A 6 -10.68 -19.46 19.24
N PRO A 7 -10.17 -18.33 18.71
CA PRO A 7 -10.32 -18.00 17.31
C PRO A 7 -9.72 -19.14 16.47
N ARG A 8 -10.55 -19.74 15.61
CA ARG A 8 -10.14 -20.83 14.73
C ARG A 8 -9.21 -20.25 13.67
N TYR A 9 -7.93 -20.61 13.73
CA TYR A 9 -6.96 -20.27 12.70
C TYR A 9 -7.14 -21.23 11.52
N MET A 10 -7.32 -20.70 10.30
CA MET A 10 -7.41 -21.50 9.08
C MET A 10 -6.01 -21.95 8.64
N ASP A 11 -5.87 -23.25 8.35
CA ASP A 11 -4.67 -23.83 7.77
C ASP A 11 -4.55 -23.47 6.28
N ASP A 12 -3.30 -23.51 5.77
CA ASP A 12 -2.92 -23.15 4.39
C ASP A 12 -3.74 -23.84 3.28
N GLU A 13 -4.28 -25.03 3.56
CA GLU A 13 -5.04 -25.84 2.61
C GLU A 13 -6.55 -25.54 2.62
N GLU A 14 -7.07 -24.87 3.67
CA GLU A 14 -8.48 -24.48 3.77
C GLU A 14 -8.76 -23.12 3.10
N TRP A 15 -7.75 -22.52 2.44
CA TRP A 15 -7.86 -21.19 1.87
C TRP A 15 -9.04 -21.09 0.87
N PRO A 16 -10.08 -20.31 1.20
CA PRO A 16 -11.35 -20.36 0.46
C PRO A 16 -11.30 -19.68 -0.91
N LEU A 17 -10.17 -19.07 -1.31
CA LEU A 17 -10.09 -18.21 -2.48
C LEU A 17 -8.98 -18.68 -3.44
N LYS A 18 -9.36 -19.15 -4.62
CA LYS A 18 -8.42 -19.50 -5.72
C LYS A 18 -7.69 -18.24 -6.25
N CYS A 19 -6.78 -17.65 -5.48
CA CYS A 19 -6.04 -16.43 -5.81
C CYS A 19 -4.54 -16.57 -5.49
N ASP A 20 -3.72 -15.68 -6.04
CA ASP A 20 -2.29 -15.59 -5.74
C ASP A 20 -2.10 -15.25 -4.25
N ARG A 21 -1.50 -16.17 -3.49
CA ARG A 21 -1.28 -16.03 -2.04
C ARG A 21 -0.46 -14.80 -1.68
N ARG A 22 0.37 -14.29 -2.59
CA ARG A 22 1.27 -13.15 -2.33
C ARG A 22 0.52 -11.84 -2.17
N ALA A 23 -0.61 -11.67 -2.88
CA ALA A 23 -1.47 -10.50 -2.70
C ALA A 23 -2.11 -10.47 -1.30
N ALA A 24 -2.59 -11.63 -0.82
CA ALA A 24 -3.13 -11.77 0.53
C ALA A 24 -2.06 -11.50 1.62
N VAL A 25 -0.85 -12.05 1.44
CA VAL A 25 0.29 -11.78 2.32
C VAL A 25 0.62 -10.29 2.35
N LEU A 26 0.64 -9.64 1.19
CA LEU A 26 0.93 -8.22 1.10
C LEU A 26 -0.10 -7.39 1.88
N CYS A 27 -1.39 -7.70 1.78
CA CYS A 27 -2.44 -7.04 2.54
C CYS A 27 -2.23 -7.15 4.06
N VAL A 28 -1.95 -8.36 4.55
CA VAL A 28 -1.69 -8.60 5.98
C VAL A 28 -0.42 -7.88 6.44
N ALA A 29 0.63 -7.91 5.63
CA ALA A 29 1.89 -7.22 5.91
C ALA A 29 1.72 -5.69 5.94
N ASP A 30 0.92 -5.15 5.03
CA ASP A 30 0.64 -3.73 4.91
C ASP A 30 -0.13 -3.24 6.14
N ASP A 31 -1.25 -3.89 6.49
CA ASP A 31 -2.05 -3.57 7.68
C ASP A 31 -1.19 -3.59 8.97
N ALA A 32 -0.27 -4.55 9.08
CA ALA A 32 0.68 -4.63 10.19
C ALA A 32 1.67 -3.47 10.21
N CYS A 33 2.20 -3.05 9.06
CA CYS A 33 3.10 -1.91 8.96
C CYS A 33 2.38 -0.59 9.26
N LEU A 34 1.16 -0.41 8.76
CA LEU A 34 0.33 0.75 9.06
C LEU A 34 0.11 0.87 10.57
N ASN A 35 -0.34 -0.21 11.22
CA ASN A 35 -0.58 -0.23 12.67
C ASN A 35 0.70 0.05 13.49
N THR A 36 1.81 -0.57 13.12
CA THR A 36 3.01 -0.56 13.96
C THR A 36 3.98 0.59 13.69
N ILE A 37 3.91 1.19 12.50
CA ILE A 37 4.84 2.24 12.02
C ILE A 37 4.07 3.53 11.71
N LEU A 38 3.29 3.55 10.62
CA LEU A 38 2.78 4.82 10.07
C LEU A 38 1.72 5.48 10.96
N ASP A 39 0.77 4.70 11.49
CA ASP A 39 -0.33 5.23 12.29
C ASP A 39 0.15 5.82 13.62
N LYS A 40 1.24 5.28 14.18
CA LYS A 40 1.88 5.86 15.36
C LYS A 40 2.50 7.22 15.08
N ILE A 41 2.99 7.43 13.87
CA ILE A 41 3.56 8.71 13.44
C ILE A 41 2.43 9.71 13.14
N LEU A 42 1.37 9.27 12.47
CA LEU A 42 0.26 10.14 12.06
C LEU A 42 -0.76 10.43 13.18
N GLY A 43 -0.83 9.57 14.20
CA GLY A 43 -1.83 9.67 15.28
C GLY A 43 -3.26 9.37 14.81
N ILE A 44 -3.42 8.64 13.70
CA ILE A 44 -4.72 8.22 13.14
C ILE A 44 -4.65 6.76 12.73
N GLN A 45 -5.81 6.10 12.64
CA GLN A 45 -5.93 4.80 12.00
C GLN A 45 -6.16 5.00 10.50
N THR A 46 -5.14 4.74 9.68
CA THR A 46 -5.25 4.78 8.21
C THR A 46 -6.05 3.60 7.65
N HIS A 47 -6.15 3.48 6.32
CA HIS A 47 -6.88 2.40 5.64
C HIS A 47 -6.43 1.01 6.10
N ARG A 48 -7.30 0.01 5.90
CA ARG A 48 -7.01 -1.39 6.19
C ARG A 48 -7.62 -2.27 5.12
N ASN A 49 -6.86 -3.28 4.72
CA ASN A 49 -7.34 -4.35 3.85
C ASN A 49 -8.25 -5.30 4.61
N ASN A 50 -8.07 -5.45 5.94
CA ASN A 50 -8.85 -6.36 6.79
C ASN A 50 -8.89 -7.80 6.27
N THR A 51 -7.85 -8.21 5.53
CA THR A 51 -7.70 -9.58 5.04
C THR A 51 -7.58 -10.51 6.25
N PRO A 52 -8.37 -11.61 6.32
CA PRO A 52 -8.29 -12.56 7.43
C PRO A 52 -6.86 -13.01 7.70
N GLN A 53 -6.48 -13.18 8.97
CA GLN A 53 -5.17 -13.72 9.32
C GLN A 53 -5.12 -15.23 9.04
N PHE A 54 -3.96 -15.71 8.60
CA PHE A 54 -3.73 -17.12 8.30
C PHE A 54 -2.31 -17.52 8.72
N HIS A 55 -2.10 -18.82 8.94
CA HIS A 55 -0.77 -19.32 9.23
C HIS A 55 0.11 -19.30 7.97
N PHE A 56 1.42 -19.32 8.17
CA PHE A 56 2.38 -19.15 7.09
C PHE A 56 3.52 -20.15 7.28
N LYS A 57 3.62 -21.16 6.40
CA LYS A 57 4.72 -22.14 6.45
C LYS A 57 5.90 -21.82 5.51
N ASP A 58 5.72 -20.91 4.53
CA ASP A 58 6.69 -20.69 3.44
C ASP A 58 7.65 -19.49 3.64
N SER A 59 8.85 -19.63 3.08
CA SER A 59 9.92 -18.65 2.96
C SER A 59 9.57 -17.39 2.15
N GLU A 60 8.76 -17.49 1.09
CA GLU A 60 8.37 -16.33 0.26
C GLU A 60 7.60 -15.28 1.07
N ILE A 61 6.79 -15.72 2.03
CA ILE A 61 6.02 -14.84 2.93
C ILE A 61 6.96 -13.97 3.75
N ARG A 62 8.04 -14.55 4.27
CA ARG A 62 9.02 -13.79 5.07
C ARG A 62 9.65 -12.66 4.27
N HIS A 63 9.90 -12.88 2.98
CA HIS A 63 10.46 -11.85 2.12
C HIS A 63 9.47 -10.70 1.89
N ILE A 64 8.21 -10.98 1.57
CA ILE A 64 7.17 -9.96 1.35
C ILE A 64 6.98 -9.10 2.61
N VAL A 65 6.83 -9.75 3.76
CA VAL A 65 6.64 -9.09 5.06
C VAL A 65 7.84 -8.23 5.41
N PHE A 66 9.06 -8.79 5.33
CA PHE A 66 10.28 -8.06 5.65
C PHE A 66 10.47 -6.85 4.72
N LYS A 67 10.24 -7.04 3.42
CA LYS A 67 10.33 -5.98 2.43
C LYS A 67 9.30 -4.88 2.65
N GLN A 68 8.05 -5.22 3.00
CA GLN A 68 7.02 -4.23 3.32
C GLN A 68 7.43 -3.38 4.53
N GLN A 69 7.98 -4.04 5.56
CA GLN A 69 8.46 -3.35 6.75
C GLN A 69 9.63 -2.42 6.43
N LEU A 70 10.56 -2.82 5.57
CA LEU A 70 11.64 -1.96 5.09
C LEU A 70 11.11 -0.76 4.31
N ILE A 71 10.17 -0.96 3.39
CA ILE A 71 9.57 0.13 2.60
C ILE A 71 8.98 1.22 3.52
N TYR A 72 8.19 0.86 4.53
CA TYR A 72 7.64 1.84 5.46
C TYR A 72 8.70 2.49 6.35
N LYS A 73 9.70 1.72 6.82
CA LYS A 73 10.81 2.27 7.61
C LYS A 73 11.63 3.27 6.79
N ASP A 74 11.97 2.94 5.56
CA ASP A 74 12.72 3.79 4.65
C ASP A 74 11.94 5.06 4.35
N PHE A 75 10.64 4.96 4.05
CA PHE A 75 9.77 6.11 3.85
C PHE A 75 9.72 7.05 5.06
N CYS A 76 9.61 6.50 6.26
CA CYS A 76 9.47 7.30 7.48
C CYS A 76 10.80 7.88 8.00
N ASN A 77 11.92 7.19 7.77
CA ASN A 77 13.21 7.55 8.39
C ASN A 77 14.18 8.22 7.42
N ASN A 78 14.07 7.97 6.10
CA ASN A 78 14.97 8.61 5.15
C ASN A 78 14.62 10.09 5.00
N PRO A 79 15.63 10.96 4.79
CA PRO A 79 15.41 12.39 4.63
C PRO A 79 14.87 12.74 3.23
N VAL A 80 13.64 12.34 2.94
CA VAL A 80 12.95 12.60 1.67
C VAL A 80 12.15 13.90 1.69
N PRO A 81 11.99 14.61 0.55
CA PRO A 81 11.31 15.91 0.49
C PRO A 81 9.78 15.79 0.43
N TYR A 82 9.19 14.76 1.01
CA TYR A 82 7.75 14.49 1.02
C TYR A 82 7.34 13.67 2.24
N THR A 83 6.07 13.71 2.61
CA THR A 83 5.52 12.95 3.73
C THR A 83 4.04 12.62 3.52
N ILE A 84 3.50 11.69 4.29
CA ILE A 84 2.06 11.46 4.40
C ILE A 84 1.52 12.37 5.52
N GLN A 85 0.36 12.98 5.30
CA GLN A 85 -0.36 13.74 6.32
C GLN A 85 -1.85 13.45 6.27
N LYS A 86 -2.52 13.64 7.41
CA LYS A 86 -3.98 13.56 7.50
C LYS A 86 -4.64 14.58 6.57
N HIS A 87 -5.75 14.21 5.93
CA HIS A 87 -6.68 15.15 5.31
C HIS A 87 -8.12 14.66 5.47
N ASN A 88 -9.06 15.57 5.23
CA ASN A 88 -10.49 15.30 5.34
C ASN A 88 -11.20 15.67 4.02
N ARG A 89 -10.53 15.48 2.86
CA ARG A 89 -11.07 15.91 1.55
C ARG A 89 -12.20 14.98 1.08
N PHE A 90 -12.05 13.69 1.32
CA PHE A 90 -13.01 12.67 0.93
C PHE A 90 -13.81 12.23 2.15
N ASP A 91 -14.97 11.61 1.95
CA ASP A 91 -15.84 11.05 3.00
C ASP A 91 -15.24 9.81 3.69
N GLU A 92 -13.91 9.66 3.60
CA GLU A 92 -13.13 8.63 4.24
C GLU A 92 -12.81 9.05 5.68
N LEU A 93 -13.24 8.23 6.63
CA LEU A 93 -12.81 8.38 8.01
C LEU A 93 -11.29 8.18 8.08
N ASN A 94 -10.56 9.21 8.53
CA ASN A 94 -9.09 9.23 8.64
C ASN A 94 -8.33 9.19 7.30
N GLY A 95 -8.82 9.93 6.29
CA GLY A 95 -8.08 10.14 5.04
C GLY A 95 -6.64 10.62 5.24
N ALA A 96 -5.75 10.16 4.37
CA ALA A 96 -4.34 10.52 4.36
C ALA A 96 -3.85 10.78 2.92
N LYS A 97 -2.98 11.77 2.76
CA LYS A 97 -2.46 12.22 1.47
C LYS A 97 -0.96 12.43 1.51
N VAL A 98 -0.30 12.28 0.36
CA VAL A 98 1.14 12.59 0.23
C VAL A 98 1.33 14.05 -0.16
N VAL A 99 2.23 14.76 0.53
CA VAL A 99 2.58 16.15 0.22
C VAL A 99 4.09 16.35 0.17
N ALA A 100 4.53 17.29 -0.66
CA ALA A 100 5.91 17.73 -0.69
C ALA A 100 6.24 18.60 0.54
N THR A 101 7.32 18.28 1.25
CA THR A 101 7.83 19.07 2.38
C THR A 101 8.90 20.08 1.94
N LYS A 102 9.44 19.91 0.72
CA LYS A 102 10.38 20.81 0.05
C LYS A 102 10.10 20.81 -1.45
N HIS A 103 10.68 21.76 -2.18
CA HIS A 103 10.64 21.76 -3.65
C HIS A 103 11.28 20.48 -4.22
N ILE A 104 10.56 19.81 -5.13
CA ILE A 104 11.01 18.65 -5.89
C ILE A 104 11.01 19.03 -7.37
N LYS A 105 12.14 18.86 -8.04
CA LYS A 105 12.26 19.16 -9.47
C LYS A 105 11.49 18.14 -10.31
N LYS A 106 11.13 18.54 -11.54
CA LYS A 106 10.66 17.65 -12.61
C LYS A 106 11.65 16.49 -12.86
N ASN A 107 11.12 15.35 -13.29
CA ASN A 107 11.85 14.14 -13.67
C ASN A 107 12.61 13.44 -12.54
N ILE A 108 12.34 13.76 -11.28
CA ILE A 108 12.89 13.06 -10.12
C ILE A 108 12.04 11.82 -9.83
N VAL A 109 12.71 10.69 -9.62
CA VAL A 109 12.08 9.44 -9.17
C VAL A 109 12.03 9.46 -7.65
N LEU A 110 10.84 9.24 -7.07
CA LEU A 110 10.61 9.21 -5.63
C LEU A 110 10.69 7.76 -5.15
N PHE A 111 11.89 7.27 -4.82
CA PHE A 111 12.13 5.84 -4.59
C PHE A 111 11.51 5.29 -3.31
N GLU A 112 11.40 6.11 -2.27
CA GLU A 112 10.81 5.75 -0.98
C GLU A 112 9.28 5.82 -1.01
N LEU A 113 8.71 6.64 -1.91
CA LEU A 113 7.29 6.62 -2.22
C LEU A 113 6.96 5.48 -3.19
N CYS A 114 7.11 4.26 -2.68
CA CYS A 114 6.97 3.02 -3.45
C CYS A 114 6.00 2.03 -2.79
N GLY A 115 5.72 0.95 -3.51
CA GLY A 115 4.91 -0.15 -3.00
C GLY A 115 5.24 -1.46 -3.72
N GLN A 116 4.84 -2.56 -3.09
CA GLN A 116 4.90 -3.88 -3.71
C GLN A 116 3.63 -4.14 -4.52
N LEU A 117 3.75 -4.90 -5.61
CA LEU A 117 2.62 -5.28 -6.45
C LEU A 117 2.60 -6.78 -6.72
N TYR A 118 1.45 -7.40 -6.48
CA TYR A 118 1.20 -8.82 -6.75
C TYR A 118 -0.15 -9.01 -7.44
N PRO A 119 -0.22 -9.84 -8.49
CA PRO A 119 -1.46 -10.05 -9.20
C PRO A 119 -2.49 -10.72 -8.29
N PHE A 120 -3.77 -10.47 -8.51
CA PHE A 120 -4.85 -11.20 -7.84
C PHE A 120 -5.91 -11.66 -8.86
N SER A 121 -6.89 -12.43 -8.40
CA SER A 121 -8.09 -12.76 -9.19
C SER A 121 -9.29 -12.08 -8.54
N ASP A 122 -10.32 -11.69 -9.31
CA ASP A 122 -11.48 -10.91 -8.84
C ASP A 122 -12.16 -11.48 -7.59
N LYS A 123 -12.04 -12.81 -7.39
CA LYS A 123 -12.55 -13.52 -6.20
C LYS A 123 -11.85 -13.12 -4.90
N PHE A 124 -10.70 -12.47 -4.97
CA PHE A 124 -9.93 -11.99 -3.83
C PHE A 124 -10.51 -10.69 -3.24
N LEU A 125 -11.15 -9.87 -4.06
CA LEU A 125 -11.71 -8.60 -3.60
C LEU A 125 -13.05 -8.81 -2.89
N ILE A 126 -13.18 -8.13 -1.76
CA ILE A 126 -14.42 -7.95 -1.04
C ILE A 126 -14.77 -6.46 -1.22
N PRO A 127 -15.81 -6.14 -2.01
CA PRO A 127 -16.18 -4.76 -2.30
C PRO A 127 -16.36 -3.91 -1.04
N GLY A 128 -15.73 -2.73 -1.01
CA GLY A 128 -15.73 -1.81 0.13
C GLY A 128 -14.88 -2.24 1.31
N VAL A 129 -14.03 -3.27 1.16
CA VAL A 129 -13.15 -3.77 2.24
C VAL A 129 -11.68 -3.72 1.81
N ASN A 130 -11.30 -4.33 0.69
CA ASN A 130 -9.89 -4.44 0.25
C ASN A 130 -9.68 -4.06 -1.22
N ASP A 131 -10.60 -3.31 -1.81
CA ASP A 131 -10.64 -2.89 -3.22
C ASP A 131 -10.17 -1.45 -3.46
N PHE A 132 -9.60 -0.79 -2.45
CA PHE A 132 -9.21 0.63 -2.54
C PHE A 132 -7.85 0.88 -3.21
N SER A 133 -6.95 -0.11 -3.25
CA SER A 133 -5.58 0.05 -3.79
C SER A 133 -5.21 -1.04 -4.80
N THR A 134 -6.03 -1.14 -5.84
CA THR A 134 -5.83 -2.05 -6.97
C THR A 134 -5.41 -1.29 -8.21
N VAL A 135 -4.50 -1.86 -9.00
CA VAL A 135 -4.11 -1.31 -10.31
C VAL A 135 -4.23 -2.35 -11.41
N THR A 136 -4.81 -1.95 -12.53
CA THR A 136 -4.88 -2.77 -13.75
C THR A 136 -3.72 -2.45 -14.66
N SER A 137 -2.98 -3.46 -15.09
CA SER A 137 -1.89 -3.27 -16.04
C SER A 137 -2.40 -3.15 -17.47
N SER A 138 -2.08 -2.04 -18.15
CA SER A 138 -2.35 -1.89 -19.59
C SER A 138 -1.53 -2.79 -20.51
N VAL A 139 -0.50 -3.47 -19.98
CA VAL A 139 0.42 -4.31 -20.77
C VAL A 139 -0.08 -5.75 -20.87
N ASN A 140 -0.68 -6.26 -19.79
CA ASN A 140 -1.07 -7.66 -19.70
C ASN A 140 -2.51 -7.90 -19.20
N ASP A 141 -3.27 -6.82 -18.98
CA ASP A 141 -4.68 -6.83 -18.58
C ASP A 141 -4.93 -7.62 -17.29
N LYS A 142 -3.96 -7.59 -16.37
CA LYS A 142 -4.09 -8.19 -15.03
C LYS A 142 -4.22 -7.12 -13.96
N ASP A 143 -5.00 -7.45 -12.95
CA ASP A 143 -5.14 -6.65 -11.75
C ASP A 143 -4.12 -7.03 -10.69
N TYR A 144 -3.61 -6.01 -10.00
CA TYR A 144 -2.57 -6.11 -8.99
C TYR A 144 -3.00 -5.40 -7.71
N MET A 145 -2.79 -6.05 -6.57
CA MET A 145 -2.79 -5.37 -5.28
C MET A 145 -1.51 -4.56 -5.22
N PHE A 146 -1.61 -3.26 -4.99
CA PHE A 146 -0.47 -2.36 -4.95
C PHE A 146 -0.46 -1.58 -3.64
N LEU A 147 0.43 -1.96 -2.73
CA LEU A 147 0.39 -1.50 -1.34
C LEU A 147 1.77 -1.02 -0.85
N GLY A 148 1.76 -0.13 0.12
CA GLY A 148 2.92 0.62 0.63
C GLY A 148 2.62 2.12 0.69
N PRO A 149 3.58 2.99 1.06
CA PRO A 149 3.38 4.45 1.08
C PRO A 149 2.77 5.05 -0.19
N VAL A 150 3.00 4.42 -1.35
CA VAL A 150 2.41 4.83 -2.63
C VAL A 150 0.88 4.76 -2.68
N SER A 151 0.22 3.94 -1.86
CA SER A 151 -1.25 3.82 -1.81
C SER A 151 -1.94 5.05 -1.21
N PHE A 152 -1.16 5.99 -0.65
CA PHE A 152 -1.65 7.28 -0.13
C PHE A 152 -1.59 8.41 -1.16
N ILE A 153 -1.16 8.12 -2.39
CA ILE A 153 -1.21 9.10 -3.47
C ILE A 153 -2.62 9.17 -4.01
N ASN A 154 -3.23 10.35 -3.93
CA ASN A 154 -4.58 10.56 -4.44
C ASN A 154 -4.59 10.73 -5.96
N HIS A 155 -5.75 10.42 -6.55
CA HIS A 155 -6.03 10.67 -7.94
C HIS A 155 -6.21 12.18 -8.23
N ASP A 156 -5.69 12.64 -9.36
CA ASP A 156 -5.98 13.94 -9.97
C ASP A 156 -5.98 13.79 -11.50
N CYS A 157 -6.94 14.41 -12.20
CA CYS A 157 -7.01 14.35 -13.66
C CYS A 157 -5.84 15.09 -14.35
N HIS A 158 -5.12 15.95 -13.62
CA HIS A 158 -3.92 16.67 -14.06
C HIS A 158 -2.77 16.42 -13.06
N PRO A 159 -2.28 15.17 -12.96
CA PRO A 159 -1.38 14.77 -11.89
C PRO A 159 0.01 15.41 -12.05
N ASN A 160 0.74 15.48 -10.94
CA ASN A 160 2.14 15.94 -10.96
C ASN A 160 3.15 14.80 -10.91
N THR A 161 2.70 13.55 -10.84
CA THR A 161 3.55 12.35 -10.99
C THR A 161 2.96 11.33 -11.94
N GLN A 162 3.79 10.36 -12.34
CA GLN A 162 3.40 9.19 -13.12
C GLN A 162 4.05 7.93 -12.55
N TRP A 163 3.49 6.78 -12.87
CA TRP A 163 4.03 5.48 -12.50
C TRP A 163 5.47 5.28 -13.00
N HIS A 164 6.32 4.71 -12.16
CA HIS A 164 7.68 4.32 -12.48
C HIS A 164 7.95 2.90 -11.96
N SER A 165 8.00 1.94 -12.89
CA SER A 165 8.33 0.55 -12.54
C SER A 165 9.81 0.43 -12.18
N ARG A 166 10.10 -0.14 -11.00
CA ARG A 166 11.48 -0.46 -10.57
C ARG A 166 11.83 -1.91 -10.90
N THR A 167 10.92 -2.82 -10.58
CA THR A 167 11.01 -4.25 -10.89
C THR A 167 9.62 -4.81 -11.20
N LYS A 168 9.52 -6.12 -11.46
CA LYS A 168 8.24 -6.81 -11.66
C LYS A 168 7.29 -6.76 -10.45
N THR A 169 7.82 -6.53 -9.24
CA THR A 169 7.06 -6.56 -7.98
C THR A 169 7.26 -5.32 -7.12
N LEU A 170 7.87 -4.26 -7.68
CA LEU A 170 8.12 -3.00 -6.98
C LEU A 170 7.97 -1.83 -7.95
N SER A 171 7.12 -0.88 -7.61
CA SER A 171 6.90 0.35 -8.38
C SER A 171 6.87 1.55 -7.46
N CYS A 172 7.20 2.71 -8.01
CA CYS A 172 7.13 4.01 -7.36
C CYS A 172 6.62 5.05 -8.36
N VAL A 173 6.90 6.33 -8.11
CA VAL A 173 6.48 7.42 -9.00
C VAL A 173 7.64 8.31 -9.44
N LYS A 174 7.44 9.00 -10.56
CA LYS A 174 8.34 10.01 -11.12
C LYS A 174 7.61 11.32 -11.33
N THR A 175 8.22 12.44 -10.96
CA THR A 175 7.63 13.78 -11.13
C THR A 175 7.53 14.18 -12.60
N LEU A 176 6.34 14.66 -13.02
CA LEU A 176 6.02 15.15 -14.36
C LEU A 176 6.38 16.64 -14.54
N ARG A 177 6.38 17.37 -13.43
CA ARG A 177 6.72 18.79 -13.32
C ARG A 177 7.35 19.05 -11.96
N ASP A 178 7.79 20.29 -11.74
CA ASP A 178 8.18 20.73 -10.41
C ASP A 178 6.98 20.64 -9.46
N ILE A 179 7.23 20.17 -8.24
CA ILE A 179 6.28 20.07 -7.14
C ILE A 179 6.79 20.98 -6.02
N PHE A 180 6.00 21.99 -5.66
CA PHE A 180 6.41 22.96 -4.65
C PHE A 180 6.08 22.51 -3.23
N THR A 181 6.74 23.10 -2.23
CA THR A 181 6.45 22.83 -0.83
C THR A 181 4.95 22.98 -0.53
N ASN A 182 4.39 22.04 0.23
CA ASN A 182 2.97 21.88 0.58
C ASN A 182 2.05 21.43 -0.57
N GLU A 183 2.57 21.30 -1.78
CA GLU A 183 1.80 20.74 -2.88
C GLU A 183 1.55 19.25 -2.66
N GLU A 184 0.34 18.80 -2.99
CA GLU A 184 -0.03 17.39 -2.91
C GLU A 184 0.58 16.62 -4.08
N ILE A 185 1.15 15.46 -3.79
CA ILE A 185 1.65 14.53 -4.80
C ILE A 185 0.47 13.69 -5.26
N THR A 186 0.20 13.70 -6.57
CA THR A 186 -0.98 13.05 -7.17
C THR A 186 -0.61 12.22 -8.38
N LEU A 187 -1.46 11.24 -8.69
CA LEU A 187 -1.37 10.32 -9.83
C LEU A 187 -2.66 10.33 -10.65
N PHE A 188 -2.59 9.76 -11.85
CA PHE A 188 -3.77 9.41 -12.64
C PHE A 188 -4.25 8.01 -12.24
#